data_AF-A0A9E2N3P5-F1
#
_entry.id   AF-A0A9E2N3P5-F1
#
_cell.length_a   1.000
_cell.length_b   1.000
_cell.length_c   1.000
_cell.angle_alpha   90.00
_cell.angle_beta   90.00
_cell.angle_gamma   90.00
#
_symmetry.space_group_name_H-M   'P 1'
#
loop_
_entity.id
_entity.type
_entity.pdbx_description
1 polymer ?
#
loop_
_entity_poly.entity_id
_entity_poly.type
_entity_poly.pdbx_seq_one_letter_code
_entity_poly.pdbx_strand_id
1 'polypeptide(L)' 'MSLAATIENRSTKARPLAEFVPFSPPLIGEAEVKEVVDTLTSGWLTTGPKTERFENAIKTYCGAEHAVAVNS' A
#
# COMPACT_ATOMS: atom_id res chain seq x y z
N MET A 1 0.91 -38.23 52.15
CA MET A 1 1.64 -37.05 51.65
C MET A 1 2.56 -37.50 50.52
N SER A 2 2.19 -37.23 49.26
CA SER A 2 3.13 -36.95 48.18
C SER A 2 2.33 -36.29 47.07
N LEU A 3 2.27 -34.97 47.16
CA LEU A 3 1.58 -34.09 46.24
C LEU A 3 2.63 -33.65 45.20
N ALA A 4 2.64 -34.28 44.04
CA ALA A 4 3.36 -33.75 42.88
C ALA A 4 2.64 -34.26 41.62
N ALA A 5 1.63 -33.51 41.19
CA ALA A 5 1.09 -33.61 39.86
C ALA A 5 2.21 -33.27 38.88
N THR A 6 2.79 -34.29 38.24
CA THR A 6 3.67 -34.11 37.07
C THR A 6 2.79 -33.64 35.92
N ILE A 7 2.68 -32.32 35.79
CA ILE A 7 2.16 -31.64 34.60
C ILE A 7 3.11 -32.01 33.47
N GLU A 8 2.67 -32.90 32.58
CA GLU A 8 3.34 -33.13 31.30
C GLU A 8 3.37 -31.81 30.52
N ASN A 9 4.58 -31.31 30.38
CA ASN A 9 4.98 -30.11 29.66
C ASN A 9 4.48 -30.12 28.21
N ARG A 10 3.31 -29.52 27.93
CA ARG A 10 2.80 -29.22 26.58
C ARG A 10 3.50 -28.00 25.94
N SER A 11 4.81 -27.97 25.93
CA SER A 11 5.61 -26.98 25.21
C SER A 11 6.81 -27.76 24.65
N THR A 12 6.99 -28.00 23.36
CA THR A 12 7.09 -27.01 22.28
C THR A 12 7.12 -27.76 20.92
N LYS A 13 6.00 -27.89 20.23
CA LYS A 13 6.07 -27.92 18.76
C LYS A 13 5.49 -26.62 18.28
N ALA A 14 6.32 -25.57 18.35
CA ALA A 14 5.98 -24.29 17.78
C ALA A 14 5.58 -24.54 16.32
N ARG A 15 4.31 -24.30 15.99
CA ARG A 15 3.93 -24.18 14.58
C ARG A 15 4.87 -23.10 14.01
N PRO A 16 5.50 -23.33 12.84
CA PRO A 16 6.24 -22.25 12.21
C PRO A 16 5.32 -21.02 12.23
N LEU A 17 5.82 -19.91 12.78
CA LEU A 17 5.05 -18.68 12.83
C LEU A 17 4.56 -18.45 11.40
N ALA A 18 3.24 -18.46 11.21
CA ALA A 18 2.66 -18.23 9.89
C ALA A 18 3.30 -16.95 9.35
N GLU A 19 3.83 -17.02 8.13
CA GLU A 19 4.45 -15.87 7.48
C GLU A 19 3.47 -14.69 7.55
N PHE A 20 3.99 -13.51 7.87
CA PHE A 20 3.16 -12.33 8.07
C PHE A 20 2.36 -12.04 6.81
N VAL A 21 1.03 -12.08 6.92
CA VAL A 21 0.11 -11.77 5.81
C VAL A 21 -0.27 -10.29 5.91
N PRO A 22 0.23 -9.41 5.01
CA PRO A 22 -0.16 -8.00 5.03
C PRO A 22 -1.63 -7.85 4.65
N PHE A 23 -2.36 -6.99 5.36
CA PHE A 23 -3.80 -6.75 5.10
C PHE A 23 -4.05 -6.03 3.76
N SER A 24 -3.21 -5.04 3.42
CA SER A 24 -3.36 -4.22 2.22
C SER A 24 -1.99 -3.74 1.72
N PRO A 25 -1.15 -4.64 1.17
CA PRO A 25 0.09 -4.20 0.53
C PRO A 25 -0.25 -3.31 -0.69
N PRO A 26 0.51 -2.23 -0.95
CA PRO A 26 0.30 -1.40 -2.13
C PRO A 26 0.62 -2.20 -3.41
N LEU A 27 -0.23 -2.08 -4.43
CA LEU A 27 0.04 -2.61 -5.76
C LEU A 27 0.78 -1.54 -6.58
N ILE A 28 2.09 -1.67 -6.71
CA ILE A 28 2.96 -0.76 -7.47
C ILE A 28 3.76 -1.59 -8.46
N GLY A 29 3.66 -1.28 -9.74
CA GLY A 29 4.42 -1.90 -10.81
C GLY A 29 5.37 -0.93 -11.50
N GLU A 30 5.99 -1.41 -12.58
CA GLU A 30 6.95 -0.63 -13.37
C GLU A 30 6.34 0.62 -14.01
N ALA A 31 5.03 0.59 -14.30
CA ALA A 31 4.33 1.73 -14.89
C ALA A 31 4.30 2.92 -13.91
N GLU A 32 3.94 2.67 -12.65
CA GLU A 32 3.92 3.68 -11.60
C GLU A 32 5.34 4.21 -11.33
N VAL A 33 6.33 3.32 -11.27
CA VAL A 33 7.74 3.71 -11.06
C VAL A 33 8.22 4.62 -12.20
N LYS A 34 7.97 4.24 -13.45
CA LYS A 34 8.36 5.04 -14.62
C LYS A 34 7.72 6.42 -14.62
N GLU A 35 6.44 6.52 -14.26
CA GLU A 35 5.72 7.80 -14.25
C GLU A 35 6.26 8.75 -13.17
N VAL A 36 6.67 8.21 -12.01
CA VAL A 36 7.33 8.97 -10.94
C VAL A 36 8.71 9.44 -11.40
N VAL A 37 9.52 8.55 -11.98
CA VAL A 37 10.86 8.91 -12.50
C VAL A 37 10.76 10.01 -13.56
N ASP A 38 9.82 9.89 -14.50
CA ASP A 38 9.58 10.92 -15.52
C ASP A 38 9.26 12.28 -14.88
N THR A 39 8.44 12.31 -13.82
CA THR A 39 8.14 13.53 -13.04
C THR A 39 9.40 14.12 -12.42
N LEU A 40 10.21 13.29 -11.75
CA LEU A 40 11.46 13.71 -11.11
C LEU A 40 12.46 14.32 -12.10
N THR A 41 12.46 13.87 -13.36
CA THR A 41 13.34 14.38 -14.41
C THR A 41 12.75 15.50 -15.27
N SER A 42 11.46 15.80 -15.11
CA SER A 42 10.73 16.77 -15.96
C SER A 42 11.04 18.24 -15.65
N GLY A 43 11.64 18.53 -14.51
CA GLY A 43 11.81 19.90 -14.00
C GLY A 43 10.57 20.46 -13.29
N TRP A 44 9.50 19.67 -13.13
CA TRP A 44 8.27 20.08 -12.45
C TRP A 44 7.81 19.05 -11.42
N LEU A 45 8.03 19.33 -10.13
CA LEU A 45 7.76 18.39 -9.04
C LEU A 45 6.43 18.63 -8.32
N THR A 46 5.92 19.86 -8.34
CA THR A 46 4.70 20.24 -7.62
C THR A 46 3.47 20.17 -8.55
N THR A 47 2.34 20.75 -8.14
CA THR A 47 1.14 20.87 -8.98
C THR A 47 1.49 21.41 -10.36
N GLY A 48 1.18 20.63 -11.40
CA GLY A 48 1.59 20.92 -12.77
C GLY A 48 0.83 20.10 -13.82
N PRO A 49 1.37 19.97 -15.04
CA PRO A 49 0.67 19.36 -16.17
C PRO A 49 0.19 17.92 -15.91
N LYS A 50 0.92 17.15 -15.09
CA LYS A 50 0.52 15.78 -14.72
C LYS A 50 -0.67 15.76 -13.76
N THR A 51 -0.77 16.74 -12.86
CA THR A 51 -1.95 16.92 -11.99
C THR A 51 -3.17 17.28 -12.82
N GLU A 52 -3.04 18.22 -13.76
CA GLU A 52 -4.12 18.58 -14.68
C GLU A 52 -4.57 17.38 -15.55
N ARG A 53 -3.62 16.57 -16.04
CA ARG A 53 -3.93 15.33 -16.77
C ARG A 53 -4.72 14.35 -15.90
N PHE A 54 -4.34 14.20 -14.64
CA PHE A 54 -5.03 13.34 -13.69
C PHE A 54 -6.45 13.85 -13.39
N GLU A 55 -6.63 15.14 -13.14
CA GLU A 55 -7.94 15.76 -12.91
C GLU A 55 -8.88 15.55 -14.10
N ASN A 56 -8.40 15.74 -15.33
CA ASN A 56 -9.20 15.49 -16.54
C ASN A 56 -9.61 14.01 -16.70
N ALA A 57 -8.71 13.09 -16.33
CA ALA A 57 -9.03 11.65 -16.33
C ALA A 57 -10.10 11.33 -15.29
N ILE A 58 -10.01 11.87 -14.07
CA ILE A 58 -11.00 11.67 -13.00
C ILE A 58 -12.34 12.30 -13.37
N LYS A 59 -12.34 13.51 -13.92
CA LYS A 59 -13.54 14.17 -14.44
C LYS A 59 -14.28 13.26 -15.41
N THR A 60 -13.55 12.70 -16.38
CA THR A 60 -14.10 11.79 -17.40
C THR A 60 -14.60 10.50 -16.77
N TYR A 61 -13.79 9.88 -15.91
CA TYR A 61 -14.10 8.61 -15.26
C TYR A 61 -15.36 8.69 -14.37
N CYS A 62 -15.51 9.78 -13.61
CA CYS A 62 -16.64 9.99 -12.71
C CYS A 62 -17.87 10.61 -13.40
N GLY A 63 -17.75 11.06 -14.66
CA GLY A 63 -18.81 11.81 -15.35
C GLY A 63 -19.10 13.17 -14.70
N ALA A 64 -18.10 13.78 -14.06
CA ALA A 64 -18.24 15.07 -13.38
C ALA A 64 -17.98 16.25 -14.34
N GLU A 65 -18.43 17.44 -13.97
CA GLU A 65 -18.10 18.67 -14.69
C GLU A 65 -16.66 19.14 -14.40
N HIS A 66 -16.20 18.93 -13.17
CA HIS A 66 -14.89 19.32 -12.68
C HIS A 66 -14.33 18.27 -11.73
N ALA A 67 -12.99 18.22 -11.63
CA ALA A 67 -12.26 17.45 -10.63
C ALA A 67 -11.06 18.28 -10.17
N VAL A 68 -10.73 18.22 -8.87
CA VAL A 68 -9.60 18.94 -8.28
C VAL A 68 -8.82 17.97 -7.41
N ALA A 69 -7.54 17.82 -7.68
CA ALA A 69 -6.65 16.99 -6.90
C ALA A 69 -6.14 17.76 -5.68
N VAL A 70 -6.19 17.12 -4.52
CA VAL A 70 -5.66 17.62 -3.25
C VAL A 70 -4.74 16.57 -2.63
N ASN A 71 -4.13 16.87 -1.48
CA ASN A 71 -3.12 16.01 -0.87
C ASN A 71 -3.68 14.81 -0.06
N SER A 72 -4.99 14.80 0.26
CA SER A 72 -5.63 13.80 1.13
C SER A 72 -7.06 13.50 0.71
#